data_AF-A0AA40C7U7-F1
#
_entry.id   AF-A0AA40C7U7-F1
#
_cell.length_a   1.000
_cell.length_b   1.000
_cell.length_c   1.000
_cell.angle_alpha   90.00
_cell.angle_beta   90.00
_cell.angle_gamma   90.00
#
_symmetry.space_group_name_H-M   'P 1'
#
loop_
_entity.id
_entity.type
_entity.pdbx_description
1 polymer ?
#
loop_
_entity_poly.entity_id
_entity_poly.type
_entity_poly.pdbx_seq_one_letter_code
_entity_poly.pdbx_strand_id
1 'polypeptide(L)'
;MRWAAFRKTTRVEDIAYCLLGTFDVNIPLLYGQGENTFIRLQEAILLRYDQSLLARQSSDQGDGDNHGGQVSLSSAITNRLWGLLAQSPDQFADAGDINYAMPLNFMRSPSAVTNKGLRVDLHLRACHELEGADYAVTLSCEKIVDDNRVSPVFYLRRLWGQGDQFIRVFVGTRTFQRPPAVAGVDLDDLGFYETVSVRQKPSSGLPLVRVTASRGTFPSMPANSEMMPWTIRDRYSN
;
A
#
# COMPACT_ATOMS: atom_id res chain seq x y z
N MET A 1 2.11 1.40 16.07
CA MET A 1 0.89 1.89 16.77
C MET A 1 0.26 0.84 17.72
N ARG A 2 1.05 -0.01 18.40
CA ARG A 2 0.49 -1.09 19.25
C ARG A 2 -0.46 -0.63 20.35
N TRP A 3 -0.16 0.50 20.99
CA TRP A 3 -0.95 1.02 22.12
C TRP A 3 -2.41 1.35 21.76
N ALA A 4 -2.72 1.55 20.48
CA ALA A 4 -4.08 1.80 20.00
C ALA A 4 -4.79 0.52 19.50
N ALA A 5 -4.08 -0.60 19.38
CA ALA A 5 -4.57 -1.83 18.72
C ALA A 5 -5.84 -2.42 19.34
N PHE A 6 -5.98 -2.29 20.66
CA PHE A 6 -7.10 -2.88 21.41
C PHE A 6 -8.17 -1.86 21.80
N ARG A 7 -8.08 -0.62 21.30
CA ARG A 7 -9.09 0.41 21.56
C ARG A 7 -10.38 0.06 20.83
N LYS A 8 -11.50 0.33 21.50
CA LYS A 8 -12.85 0.17 20.92
C LYS A 8 -13.52 1.53 20.87
N THR A 9 -14.15 1.83 19.74
CA THR A 9 -14.90 3.06 19.51
C THR A 9 -16.32 2.72 19.06
N THR A 10 -17.25 3.65 19.24
CA THR A 10 -18.65 3.44 18.84
C THR A 10 -18.80 3.45 17.32
N ARG A 11 -18.12 4.38 16.63
CA ARG A 11 -18.00 4.38 15.17
C ARG A 11 -16.61 3.96 14.75
N VAL A 12 -16.50 3.37 13.56
CA VAL A 12 -15.22 2.92 13.02
C VAL A 12 -14.28 4.10 12.81
N GLU A 13 -14.77 5.22 12.28
CA GLU A 13 -13.95 6.42 12.02
C GLU A 13 -13.43 7.12 13.29
N ASP A 14 -14.10 6.95 14.44
CA ASP A 14 -13.68 7.55 15.70
C ASP A 14 -12.31 7.02 16.16
N ILE A 15 -11.90 5.84 15.68
CA ILE A 15 -10.56 5.30 15.95
C ILE A 15 -9.46 6.19 15.39
N ALA A 16 -9.71 6.87 14.26
CA ALA A 16 -8.75 7.80 13.69
C ALA A 16 -8.83 9.16 14.41
N TYR A 17 -10.05 9.63 14.70
CA TYR A 17 -10.25 10.94 15.33
C TYR A 17 -9.68 11.03 16.74
N CYS A 18 -9.76 9.96 17.52
CA CYS A 18 -9.15 9.93 18.86
C CYS A 18 -7.61 9.91 18.86
N LEU A 19 -6.97 9.71 17.71
CA LEU A 19 -5.50 9.66 17.56
C LEU A 19 -4.90 10.95 17.02
N LEU A 20 -5.72 11.89 16.51
CA LEU A 20 -5.25 13.14 15.90
C LEU A 20 -4.33 13.94 16.81
N GLY A 21 -4.74 14.13 18.07
CA GLY A 21 -3.97 14.88 19.06
C GLY A 21 -2.65 14.21 19.44
N THR A 22 -2.54 12.87 19.33
CA THR A 22 -1.29 12.16 19.64
C THR A 22 -0.23 12.35 18.56
N PHE A 23 -0.65 12.52 17.29
CA PHE A 23 0.26 12.73 16.16
C PHE A 23 0.35 14.18 15.71
N ASP A 24 -0.32 15.11 16.41
CA ASP A 24 -0.42 16.52 16.03
C ASP A 24 -0.82 16.72 14.54
N VAL A 25 -1.79 15.92 14.10
CA VAL A 25 -2.30 15.90 12.72
C VAL A 25 -3.68 16.53 12.68
N ASN A 26 -3.92 17.36 11.67
CA ASN A 26 -5.23 17.92 11.38
C ASN A 26 -5.77 17.35 10.06
N ILE A 27 -6.81 16.52 10.13
CA ILE A 27 -7.58 16.05 8.98
C ILE A 27 -9.07 16.42 9.17
N PRO A 28 -9.80 16.81 8.11
CA PRO A 28 -11.23 17.11 8.21
C PRO A 28 -12.05 15.94 8.74
N LEU A 29 -12.89 16.23 9.74
CA LEU A 29 -13.87 15.32 10.33
C LEU A 29 -15.01 15.06 9.34
N LEU A 30 -14.94 13.94 8.64
CA LEU A 30 -15.95 13.49 7.68
C LEU A 30 -16.54 12.16 8.16
N TYR A 31 -17.78 12.20 8.65
CA TYR A 31 -18.49 11.00 9.08
C TYR A 31 -18.98 10.18 7.88
N GLY A 32 -19.04 8.84 8.04
CA GLY A 32 -19.44 7.93 6.97
C GLY A 32 -18.28 7.46 6.07
N GLN A 33 -17.03 7.79 6.40
CA GLN A 33 -15.85 7.30 5.67
C GLN A 33 -15.35 5.92 6.14
N GLY A 34 -15.76 5.48 7.33
CA GLY A 34 -15.36 4.19 7.91
C GLY A 34 -13.84 4.05 8.06
N GLU A 35 -13.30 2.90 7.66
CA GLU A 35 -11.86 2.58 7.72
C GLU A 35 -10.99 3.52 6.87
N ASN A 36 -11.54 4.15 5.82
CA ASN A 36 -10.78 5.09 5.00
C ASN A 36 -10.30 6.30 5.84
N THR A 37 -10.98 6.65 6.93
CA THR A 37 -10.53 7.72 7.83
C THR A 37 -9.19 7.39 8.47
N PHE A 38 -8.97 6.12 8.84
CA PHE A 38 -7.69 5.67 9.41
C PHE A 38 -6.57 5.61 8.37
N ILE A 39 -6.90 5.32 7.11
CA ILE A 39 -5.95 5.44 5.98
C ILE A 39 -5.52 6.90 5.82
N ARG A 40 -6.48 7.85 5.78
CA ARG A 40 -6.18 9.29 5.67
C ARG A 40 -5.32 9.81 6.83
N LEU A 41 -5.56 9.31 8.04
CA LEU A 41 -4.70 9.60 9.19
C LEU A 41 -3.26 9.13 8.93
N GLN A 42 -3.07 7.87 8.52
CA GLN A 42 -1.75 7.34 8.23
C GLN A 42 -1.06 8.08 7.07
N GLU A 43 -1.79 8.49 6.04
CA GLU A 43 -1.24 9.33 4.96
C GLU A 43 -0.67 10.63 5.53
N ALA A 44 -1.41 11.32 6.40
CA ALA A 44 -0.96 12.55 7.03
C ALA A 44 0.22 12.34 8.01
N ILE A 45 0.26 11.20 8.71
CA ILE A 45 1.39 10.83 9.58
C ILE A 45 2.62 10.50 8.73
N LEU A 46 2.49 9.77 7.62
CA LEU A 46 3.62 9.38 6.78
C LEU A 46 4.35 10.58 6.16
N LEU A 47 3.67 11.71 5.96
CA LEU A 47 4.28 12.97 5.50
C LEU A 47 5.26 13.56 6.53
N ARG A 48 5.12 13.21 7.82
CA ARG A 48 5.87 13.81 8.93
C ARG A 48 6.74 12.82 9.71
N TYR A 49 6.42 11.52 9.65
CA TYR A 49 7.00 10.48 10.49
C TYR A 49 7.64 9.36 9.66
N ASP A 50 8.11 8.31 10.33
CA ASP A 50 8.93 7.25 9.78
C ASP A 50 8.12 6.12 9.11
N GLN A 51 8.85 5.10 8.64
CA GLN A 51 8.28 3.96 7.91
C GLN A 51 7.74 2.84 8.81
N SER A 52 7.83 2.98 10.13
CA SER A 52 7.25 2.01 11.08
C SER A 52 5.74 1.79 10.84
N LEU A 53 5.03 2.77 10.28
CA LEU A 53 3.63 2.66 9.87
C LEU A 53 3.39 1.57 8.80
N LEU A 54 4.40 1.26 8.00
CA LEU A 54 4.30 0.26 6.94
C LEU A 54 4.44 -1.17 7.49
N ALA A 55 4.86 -1.32 8.76
CA ALA A 55 5.09 -2.60 9.42
C ALA A 55 3.79 -3.31 9.85
N ARG A 56 2.62 -2.95 9.33
CA ARG A 56 1.35 -3.62 9.64
C ARG A 56 1.39 -5.14 9.35
N GLN A 57 0.65 -5.90 10.16
CA GLN A 57 0.41 -7.33 9.94
C GLN A 57 -0.89 -7.53 9.15
N SER A 58 -1.03 -8.69 8.52
CA SER A 58 -2.33 -9.21 8.14
C SER A 58 -3.16 -9.55 9.38
N SER A 59 -4.27 -8.86 9.58
CA SER A 59 -5.36 -9.46 10.34
C SER A 59 -5.93 -10.57 9.47
N ASP A 60 -5.89 -11.81 9.96
CA ASP A 60 -6.56 -12.95 9.34
C ASP A 60 -8.07 -12.82 9.55
N GLN A 61 -8.65 -11.71 9.10
CA GLN A 61 -10.08 -11.60 8.91
C GLN A 61 -10.29 -12.10 7.48
N GLY A 62 -10.60 -13.39 7.36
CA GLY A 62 -10.93 -14.00 6.07
C GLY A 62 -12.00 -13.16 5.39
N ASP A 63 -11.65 -12.57 4.25
CA ASP A 63 -12.68 -12.22 3.28
C ASP A 63 -13.19 -13.58 2.83
N GLY A 64 -14.35 -13.95 3.36
CA GLY A 64 -15.14 -15.06 2.88
C GLY A 64 -15.68 -14.73 1.49
N ASP A 65 -14.80 -14.55 0.51
CA ASP A 65 -15.16 -14.80 -0.89
C ASP A 65 -15.33 -16.31 -1.02
N ASN A 66 -16.51 -16.78 -0.60
CA ASN A 66 -17.04 -18.12 -0.84
C ASN A 66 -17.27 -18.30 -2.35
N HIS A 67 -16.19 -18.44 -3.12
CA HIS A 67 -16.21 -19.10 -4.41
C HIS A 67 -15.58 -20.47 -4.19
N GLY A 68 -16.44 -21.46 -3.91
CA GLY A 68 -16.09 -22.82 -3.52
C GLY A 68 -15.36 -23.62 -4.61
N GLY A 69 -14.10 -23.26 -4.87
CA GLY A 69 -13.14 -24.08 -5.57
C GLY A 69 -11.98 -24.38 -4.63
N GLN A 70 -11.59 -25.64 -4.51
CA GLN A 70 -10.32 -26.04 -3.92
C GLN A 70 -9.19 -25.38 -4.71
N VAL A 71 -8.73 -24.21 -4.27
CA VAL A 71 -7.52 -23.58 -4.80
C VAL A 71 -6.38 -23.92 -3.86
N SER A 72 -5.33 -24.55 -4.39
CA SER A 72 -4.11 -24.89 -3.66
C SER A 72 -3.63 -23.69 -2.82
N LEU A 73 -3.54 -23.87 -1.50
CA LEU A 73 -3.26 -22.82 -0.51
C LEU A 73 -2.01 -21.97 -0.83
N SER A 74 -1.04 -22.49 -1.59
CA SER A 74 0.19 -21.77 -1.93
C SER A 74 0.02 -20.68 -3.00
N SER A 75 -0.88 -20.85 -3.96
CA SER A 75 -1.06 -19.91 -5.10
C SER A 75 -2.14 -18.85 -4.83
N ALA A 76 -3.10 -19.13 -3.94
CA ALA A 76 -4.15 -18.18 -3.56
C ALA A 76 -3.64 -17.08 -2.61
N ILE A 77 -2.72 -17.41 -1.68
CA ILE A 77 -2.15 -16.45 -0.71
C ILE A 77 -1.27 -15.43 -1.42
N THR A 78 -0.41 -15.89 -2.35
CA THR A 78 0.51 -15.02 -3.11
C THR A 78 -0.22 -14.12 -4.10
N ASN A 79 -1.46 -14.41 -4.46
CA ASN A 79 -2.26 -13.56 -5.35
C ASN A 79 -3.17 -12.57 -4.63
N ARG A 80 -3.23 -12.61 -3.29
CA ARG A 80 -4.00 -11.63 -2.51
C ARG A 80 -3.18 -10.33 -2.42
N LEU A 81 -3.68 -9.28 -3.05
CA LEU A 81 -3.00 -7.98 -3.17
C LEU A 81 -3.66 -6.97 -2.25
N TRP A 82 -2.90 -6.20 -1.47
CA TRP A 82 -3.44 -5.22 -0.52
C TRP A 82 -2.75 -3.86 -0.59
N GLY A 83 -3.36 -2.86 0.04
CA GLY A 83 -2.77 -1.54 0.24
C GLY A 83 -1.51 -1.56 1.10
N LEU A 84 -0.72 -0.50 1.03
CA LEU A 84 0.48 -0.39 1.85
C LEU A 84 0.12 -0.09 3.33
N LEU A 85 -0.87 0.77 3.55
CA LEU A 85 -1.30 1.26 4.86
C LEU A 85 -2.33 0.31 5.51
N ALA A 86 -2.45 0.40 6.84
CA ALA A 86 -3.36 -0.44 7.61
C ALA A 86 -4.80 0.07 7.55
N GLN A 87 -5.78 -0.83 7.69
CA GLN A 87 -7.20 -0.44 7.79
C GLN A 87 -7.60 -0.05 9.21
N SER A 88 -6.89 -0.56 10.21
CA SER A 88 -7.16 -0.31 11.62
C SER A 88 -5.90 -0.51 12.49
N PRO A 89 -5.87 0.03 13.72
CA PRO A 89 -4.72 -0.09 14.62
C PRO A 89 -4.41 -1.50 15.10
N ASP A 90 -5.40 -2.41 15.08
CA ASP A 90 -5.26 -3.82 15.47
C ASP A 90 -4.18 -4.56 14.66
N GLN A 91 -3.96 -4.16 13.40
CA GLN A 91 -2.89 -4.65 12.53
C GLN A 91 -1.47 -4.30 13.05
N PHE A 92 -1.36 -3.57 14.16
CA PHE A 92 -0.11 -3.28 14.87
C PHE A 92 -0.04 -3.93 16.26
N ALA A 93 -0.95 -4.84 16.62
CA ALA A 93 -1.03 -5.46 17.95
C ALA A 93 0.28 -6.16 18.37
N ASP A 94 0.99 -6.74 17.40
CA ASP A 94 2.25 -7.48 17.56
C ASP A 94 3.49 -6.58 17.32
N ALA A 95 3.32 -5.29 17.00
CA ALA A 95 4.41 -4.38 16.63
C ALA A 95 4.98 -3.60 17.82
N GLY A 96 4.96 -4.18 19.02
CA GLY A 96 5.33 -3.47 20.25
C GLY A 96 6.80 -3.51 20.64
N ASP A 97 7.52 -4.46 20.08
CA ASP A 97 8.96 -4.67 20.23
C ASP A 97 9.77 -4.05 19.08
N ILE A 98 9.08 -3.48 18.08
CA ILE A 98 9.68 -2.81 16.92
C ILE A 98 9.96 -1.35 17.26
N ASN A 99 11.25 -1.00 17.24
CA ASN A 99 11.75 0.34 17.49
C ASN A 99 12.15 1.01 16.18
N TYR A 100 12.13 2.35 16.17
CA TYR A 100 12.70 3.12 15.08
C TYR A 100 14.20 2.83 14.95
N ALA A 101 14.65 2.59 13.72
CA ALA A 101 16.06 2.48 13.39
C ALA A 101 16.43 3.68 12.53
N MET A 102 17.60 4.28 12.78
CA MET A 102 18.08 5.36 11.92
C MET A 102 18.25 4.82 10.49
N PRO A 103 17.55 5.38 9.49
CA PRO A 103 17.69 4.90 8.12
C PRO A 103 19.08 5.24 7.58
N LEU A 104 19.69 4.29 6.89
CA LEU A 104 21.02 4.47 6.29
C LEU A 104 21.00 5.42 5.11
N ASN A 105 19.84 5.57 4.46
CA ASN A 105 19.62 6.63 3.49
C ASN A 105 19.20 7.93 4.19
N PHE A 106 20.17 8.80 4.44
CA PHE A 106 19.93 10.15 4.99
C PHE A 106 19.19 11.06 4.00
N MET A 107 19.23 10.77 2.69
CA MET A 107 18.55 11.53 1.64
C MET A 107 17.23 10.87 1.24
N ARG A 108 16.31 10.75 2.19
CA ARG A 108 14.94 10.29 1.88
C ARG A 108 14.18 11.35 1.10
N SER A 109 13.63 10.94 -0.03
CA SER A 109 12.58 11.73 -0.68
C SER A 109 11.36 11.77 0.24
N PRO A 110 10.69 12.93 0.41
CA PRO A 110 9.48 13.01 1.21
C PRO A 110 8.41 12.09 0.63
N SER A 111 7.67 11.42 1.51
CA SER A 111 6.52 10.64 1.09
C SER A 111 5.44 11.57 0.54
N ALA A 112 4.63 11.07 -0.39
CA ALA A 112 3.52 11.85 -0.95
C ALA A 112 2.38 10.95 -1.42
N VAL A 113 1.14 11.41 -1.27
CA VAL A 113 -0.01 10.78 -1.91
C VAL A 113 -0.11 11.29 -3.35
N THR A 114 -0.15 10.39 -4.32
CA THR A 114 -0.21 10.73 -5.75
C THR A 114 -1.32 9.95 -6.46
N ASN A 115 -1.65 10.33 -7.70
CA ASN A 115 -2.57 9.56 -8.55
C ASN A 115 -2.06 8.15 -8.92
N LYS A 116 -0.75 7.88 -8.76
CA LYS A 116 -0.15 6.55 -8.93
C LYS A 116 -0.22 5.68 -7.66
N GLY A 117 -0.57 6.27 -6.52
CA GLY A 117 -0.51 5.65 -5.21
C GLY A 117 0.37 6.45 -4.25
N LEU A 118 0.79 5.80 -3.16
CA LEU A 118 1.65 6.39 -2.16
C LEU A 118 3.11 6.33 -2.63
N ARG A 119 3.71 7.50 -2.86
CA ARG A 119 5.11 7.64 -3.22
C ARG A 119 5.94 7.53 -1.94
N VAL A 120 6.84 6.55 -1.88
CA VAL A 120 7.67 6.23 -0.70
C VAL A 120 9.07 5.81 -1.14
N ASP A 121 10.09 6.23 -0.39
CA ASP A 121 11.48 5.83 -0.60
C ASP A 121 11.79 4.53 0.15
N LEU A 122 11.99 3.42 -0.54
CA LEU A 122 12.07 2.09 0.09
C LEU A 122 13.39 1.40 -0.23
N HIS A 123 13.87 0.59 0.71
CA HIS A 123 14.98 -0.33 0.48
C HIS A 123 14.45 -1.61 -0.19
N LEU A 124 14.75 -1.78 -1.48
CA LEU A 124 14.29 -2.88 -2.31
C LEU A 124 15.41 -3.89 -2.53
N ARG A 125 15.13 -5.17 -2.31
CA ARG A 125 15.97 -6.31 -2.68
C ARG A 125 15.20 -7.18 -3.64
N ALA A 126 15.83 -7.70 -4.69
CA ALA A 126 15.17 -8.63 -5.60
C ALA A 126 14.62 -9.82 -4.81
N CYS A 127 13.36 -10.18 -5.05
CA CYS A 127 12.72 -11.28 -4.35
C CYS A 127 12.79 -12.56 -5.18
N HIS A 128 13.42 -13.59 -4.61
CA HIS A 128 13.45 -14.94 -5.18
C HIS A 128 12.75 -15.98 -4.30
N GLU A 129 12.32 -15.58 -3.10
CA GLU A 129 11.79 -16.45 -2.05
C GLU A 129 10.25 -16.50 -2.02
N LEU A 130 9.56 -15.57 -2.68
CA LEU A 130 8.10 -15.50 -2.71
C LEU A 130 7.58 -15.41 -4.14
N GLU A 131 6.84 -16.43 -4.57
CA GLU A 131 6.24 -16.47 -5.92
C GLU A 131 5.30 -15.28 -6.13
N GLY A 132 5.49 -14.58 -7.25
CA GLY A 132 4.71 -13.40 -7.60
C GLY A 132 5.07 -12.14 -6.82
N ALA A 133 6.16 -12.11 -6.05
CA ALA A 133 6.77 -10.87 -5.60
C ALA A 133 8.01 -10.55 -6.46
N ASP A 134 8.20 -9.29 -6.80
CA ASP A 134 9.40 -8.82 -7.50
C ASP A 134 10.46 -8.33 -6.52
N TYR A 135 10.03 -7.72 -5.41
CA TYR A 135 10.93 -7.15 -4.41
C TYR A 135 10.52 -7.48 -2.97
N ALA A 136 11.52 -7.77 -2.15
CA ALA A 136 11.42 -7.74 -0.69
C ALA A 136 11.82 -6.35 -0.21
N VAL A 137 11.01 -5.76 0.67
CA VAL A 137 11.21 -4.42 1.21
C VAL A 137 11.59 -4.49 2.67
N THR A 138 12.77 -3.98 3.00
CA THR A 138 13.26 -3.88 4.38
C THR A 138 12.87 -2.54 4.97
N LEU A 139 12.13 -2.54 6.08
CA LEU A 139 11.78 -1.31 6.77
C LEU A 139 12.92 -0.82 7.66
N SER A 140 13.09 0.51 7.74
CA SER A 140 14.02 1.14 8.69
C SER A 140 13.45 1.23 10.10
N CYS A 141 13.00 0.09 10.60
CA CYS A 141 12.64 -0.17 11.98
C CYS A 141 13.09 -1.58 12.32
N GLU A 142 13.32 -1.87 13.59
CA GLU A 142 13.97 -3.11 13.99
C GLU A 142 13.59 -3.55 15.39
N LYS A 143 13.85 -4.82 15.68
CA LYS A 143 13.80 -5.39 17.01
C LYS A 143 14.99 -6.29 17.26
N ILE A 144 15.22 -6.64 18.51
CA ILE A 144 16.27 -7.59 18.91
C ILE A 144 15.61 -8.94 19.18
N VAL A 145 16.09 -9.98 18.50
CA VAL A 145 15.69 -11.38 18.69
C VAL A 145 16.95 -12.19 18.85
N ASP A 146 17.11 -12.90 19.97
CA ASP A 146 18.30 -13.73 20.25
C ASP A 146 19.62 -12.96 20.00
N ASP A 147 19.72 -11.75 20.54
CA ASP A 147 20.86 -10.81 20.39
C ASP A 147 21.11 -10.31 18.94
N ASN A 148 20.26 -10.69 17.99
CA ASN A 148 20.34 -10.27 16.60
C ASN A 148 19.34 -9.15 16.30
N ARG A 149 19.79 -8.11 15.61
CA ARG A 149 18.91 -7.06 15.05
C ARG A 149 18.19 -7.60 13.83
N VAL A 150 16.88 -7.47 13.81
CA VAL A 150 16.03 -7.88 12.69
C VAL A 150 15.01 -6.79 12.36
N SER A 151 14.80 -6.55 11.06
CA SER A 151 13.87 -5.56 10.51
C SER A 151 12.67 -6.24 9.87
N PRO A 152 11.45 -5.68 10.00
CA PRO A 152 10.28 -6.18 9.30
C PRO A 152 10.43 -6.11 7.78
N VAL A 153 9.88 -7.11 7.10
CA VAL A 153 9.87 -7.22 5.64
C VAL A 153 8.44 -7.32 5.12
N PHE A 154 8.18 -6.65 4.01
CA PHE A 154 7.00 -6.89 3.19
C PHE A 154 7.39 -6.99 1.72
N TYR A 155 6.48 -7.52 0.90
CA TYR A 155 6.79 -7.83 -0.48
C TYR A 155 5.99 -6.97 -1.45
N LEU A 156 6.60 -6.59 -2.55
CA LEU A 156 6.00 -5.79 -3.60
C LEU A 156 5.95 -6.58 -4.91
N ARG A 157 4.81 -6.47 -5.59
CA ARG A 157 4.62 -6.87 -6.98
C ARG A 157 4.49 -5.63 -7.85
N ARG A 158 5.20 -5.60 -8.96
CA ARG A 158 5.09 -4.58 -10.01
C ARG A 158 3.78 -4.79 -10.75
N LEU A 159 3.00 -3.72 -10.93
CA LEU A 159 1.69 -3.82 -11.57
C LEU A 159 1.77 -3.96 -13.09
N TRP A 160 2.59 -3.13 -13.76
CA TRP A 160 2.70 -3.15 -15.23
C TRP A 160 4.08 -2.75 -15.76
N GLY A 161 4.57 -3.52 -16.73
CA GLY A 161 5.74 -3.19 -17.56
C GLY A 161 7.01 -2.89 -16.75
N GLN A 162 7.77 -1.87 -17.18
CA GLN A 162 8.92 -1.33 -16.45
C GLN A 162 8.54 -0.10 -15.57
N GLY A 163 7.27 0.06 -15.21
CA GLY A 163 6.79 1.23 -14.46
C GLY A 163 7.13 1.20 -12.97
N ASP A 164 7.10 2.36 -12.31
CA ASP A 164 7.37 2.59 -10.87
C ASP A 164 6.17 2.27 -9.95
N GLN A 165 5.15 1.57 -10.45
CA GLN A 165 3.92 1.25 -9.72
C GLN A 165 3.89 -0.17 -9.21
N PHE A 166 3.68 -0.29 -7.90
CA PHE A 166 3.69 -1.55 -7.17
C PHE A 166 2.44 -1.71 -6.32
N ILE A 167 2.26 -2.92 -5.82
CA ILE A 167 1.25 -3.27 -4.84
C ILE A 167 1.85 -4.24 -3.82
N ARG A 168 1.39 -4.16 -2.57
CA ARG A 168 1.86 -5.05 -1.51
C ARG A 168 1.25 -6.43 -1.67
N VAL A 169 2.10 -7.45 -1.65
CA VAL A 169 1.70 -8.86 -1.67
C VAL A 169 1.36 -9.28 -0.25
N PHE A 170 0.25 -10.01 -0.11
CA PHE A 170 -0.16 -10.58 1.17
C PHE A 170 0.76 -11.74 1.58
N VAL A 171 1.16 -11.73 2.85
CA VAL A 171 1.85 -12.83 3.51
C VAL A 171 1.17 -13.02 4.86
N GLY A 172 0.78 -14.26 5.19
CA GLY A 172 -0.02 -14.55 6.38
C GLY A 172 0.69 -14.24 7.70
N THR A 173 2.03 -14.18 7.70
CA THR A 173 2.84 -13.86 8.87
C THR A 173 3.81 -12.73 8.56
N ARG A 174 4.08 -11.87 9.57
CA ARG A 174 5.12 -10.83 9.44
C ARG A 174 6.47 -11.52 9.33
N THR A 175 7.22 -11.18 8.29
CA THR A 175 8.57 -11.70 8.06
C THR A 175 9.60 -10.67 8.53
N PHE A 176 10.79 -11.16 8.88
CA PHE A 176 11.89 -10.34 9.36
C PHE A 176 13.18 -10.78 8.69
N GLN A 177 14.09 -9.84 8.44
CA GLN A 177 15.44 -10.12 7.93
C GLN A 177 16.45 -9.21 8.63
N ARG A 178 17.75 -9.42 8.41
CA ARG A 178 18.76 -8.51 8.92
C ARG A 178 18.60 -7.11 8.30
N PRO A 179 18.74 -6.02 9.08
CA PRO A 179 18.76 -4.67 8.52
C PRO A 179 19.85 -4.56 7.43
N PRO A 180 19.68 -3.66 6.44
CA PRO A 180 20.71 -3.44 5.44
C PRO A 180 22.03 -3.03 6.13
N ALA A 181 23.16 -3.59 5.70
CA ALA A 181 24.44 -3.33 6.35
C ALA A 181 24.99 -1.92 6.03
N VAL A 182 25.63 -1.29 7.00
CA VAL A 182 26.41 -0.06 6.79
C VAL A 182 27.79 -0.47 6.26
N ALA A 183 27.90 -0.57 4.93
CA ALA A 183 29.13 -0.88 4.20
C ALA A 183 29.69 -2.32 4.31
N GLY A 184 29.90 -2.94 3.14
CA GLY A 184 31.06 -3.80 2.89
C GLY A 184 30.96 -5.31 3.14
N VAL A 185 29.79 -5.87 3.41
CA VAL A 185 29.63 -7.34 3.55
C VAL A 185 28.49 -7.82 2.65
N ASP A 186 28.86 -8.65 1.66
CA ASP A 186 28.04 -9.29 0.61
C ASP A 186 27.42 -8.39 -0.46
N LEU A 187 28.15 -8.19 -1.56
CA LEU A 187 27.79 -7.34 -2.70
C LEU A 187 26.54 -7.78 -3.48
N ASP A 188 26.17 -9.07 -3.43
CA ASP A 188 25.17 -9.64 -4.35
C ASP A 188 23.73 -9.57 -3.84
N ASP A 189 23.49 -9.20 -2.58
CA ASP A 189 22.14 -9.20 -1.96
C ASP A 189 21.81 -7.89 -1.21
N LEU A 190 22.62 -6.83 -1.42
CA LEU A 190 22.53 -5.57 -0.67
C LEU A 190 21.26 -4.76 -0.91
N GLY A 191 20.46 -5.08 -1.93
CA GLY A 191 19.34 -4.25 -2.34
C GLY A 191 19.77 -2.82 -2.68
N PHE A 192 18.80 -1.93 -2.83
CA PHE A 192 19.02 -0.52 -3.14
C PHE A 192 17.85 0.33 -2.65
N TYR A 193 18.10 1.61 -2.39
CA TYR A 193 17.02 2.56 -2.12
C TYR A 193 16.44 3.09 -3.43
N GLU A 194 15.12 2.99 -3.58
CA GLU A 194 14.40 3.58 -4.70
C GLU A 194 13.07 4.18 -4.23
N THR A 195 12.73 5.33 -4.81
CA THR A 195 11.42 5.94 -4.61
C THR A 195 10.41 5.33 -5.56
N VAL A 196 9.42 4.64 -5.00
CA VAL A 196 8.39 3.91 -5.75
C VAL A 196 6.98 4.39 -5.40
N SER A 197 6.01 4.08 -6.25
CA SER A 197 4.59 4.34 -6.00
C SER A 197 3.85 3.05 -5.66
N VAL A 198 3.25 2.97 -4.47
CA VAL A 198 2.50 1.79 -4.03
C VAL A 198 1.00 2.06 -3.95
N ARG A 199 0.19 1.25 -4.65
CA ARG A 199 -1.28 1.38 -4.63
C ARG A 199 -1.86 1.01 -3.27
N GLN A 200 -2.81 1.81 -2.79
CA GLN A 200 -3.56 1.54 -1.54
C GLN A 200 -4.75 0.62 -1.73
N LYS A 201 -5.35 0.60 -2.92
CA LYS A 201 -6.45 -0.32 -3.25
C LYS A 201 -6.00 -1.21 -4.40
N PRO A 202 -6.05 -2.55 -4.26
CA PRO A 202 -6.01 -3.42 -5.42
C PRO A 202 -7.21 -3.00 -6.27
N SER A 203 -7.00 -2.44 -7.45
CA SER A 203 -8.12 -2.17 -8.34
C SER A 203 -8.78 -3.51 -8.64
N SER A 204 -9.98 -3.74 -8.09
CA SER A 204 -10.84 -4.84 -8.52
C SER A 204 -11.05 -4.68 -10.02
N GLY A 205 -10.45 -5.60 -10.79
CA GLY A 205 -10.77 -5.88 -12.18
C GLY A 205 -11.20 -4.70 -13.06
N LEU A 206 -10.44 -3.60 -13.13
CA LEU A 206 -10.55 -2.79 -14.34
C LEU A 206 -9.84 -3.61 -15.42
N PRO A 207 -10.56 -4.10 -16.46
CA PRO A 207 -9.88 -4.70 -17.59
C PRO A 207 -8.86 -3.69 -18.10
N LEU A 208 -7.71 -4.18 -18.52
CA LEU A 208 -6.69 -3.36 -19.17
C LEU A 208 -7.33 -2.74 -20.43
N VAL A 209 -7.93 -1.56 -20.31
CA VAL A 209 -8.52 -0.87 -21.46
C VAL A 209 -7.35 -0.31 -22.25
N ARG A 210 -6.90 -1.09 -23.22
CA ARG A 210 -5.94 -0.63 -24.21
C ARG A 210 -6.69 0.29 -25.18
N VAL A 211 -6.58 1.59 -24.97
CA VAL A 211 -7.05 2.57 -25.96
C VAL A 211 -6.03 2.61 -27.10
N THR A 212 -6.22 1.75 -28.09
CA THR A 212 -5.54 1.88 -29.38
C THR A 212 -6.28 2.91 -30.22
N ALA A 213 -5.66 4.06 -30.44
CA ALA A 213 -6.12 4.98 -31.49
C ALA A 213 -5.78 4.36 -32.85
N SER A 214 -6.75 3.71 -33.50
CA SER A 214 -6.66 3.51 -34.94
C SER A 214 -6.99 4.85 -35.60
N ARG A 215 -6.12 5.33 -36.50
CA ARG A 215 -6.50 6.36 -37.47
C ARG A 215 -7.50 5.73 -38.45
N GLY A 216 -8.74 5.54 -38.00
CA GLY A 216 -9.86 5.40 -38.91
C GLY A 216 -10.00 6.72 -39.64
N THR A 217 -10.05 6.66 -40.97
CA THR A 217 -10.43 7.78 -41.84
C THR A 217 -11.62 8.51 -41.21
N PHE A 218 -11.41 9.76 -40.83
CA PHE A 218 -12.50 10.64 -40.41
C PHE A 218 -13.57 10.62 -41.51
N PRO A 219 -14.83 10.27 -41.23
CA PRO A 219 -15.88 10.57 -42.18
C PRO A 219 -15.90 12.10 -42.33
N SER A 220 -15.68 12.56 -43.55
CA SER A 220 -15.79 13.98 -43.90
C SER A 220 -17.14 14.48 -43.40
N MET A 221 -17.13 15.51 -42.56
CA MET A 221 -18.36 16.19 -42.14
C MET A 221 -19.14 16.61 -43.39
N PRO A 222 -20.44 16.29 -43.50
CA PRO A 222 -21.26 16.94 -44.51
C PRO A 222 -21.32 18.43 -44.16
N ALA A 223 -20.87 19.26 -45.10
CA ALA A 223 -21.12 20.69 -45.04
C ALA A 223 -22.65 20.89 -45.04
N ASN A 224 -23.17 21.49 -43.97
CA ASN A 224 -24.56 21.82 -43.72
C ASN A 224 -25.40 20.73 -43.04
N SER A 225 -25.38 20.70 -41.70
CA SER A 225 -26.58 20.43 -40.92
C SER A 225 -26.51 21.21 -39.61
N GLU A 226 -27.58 21.94 -39.31
CA GLU A 226 -27.77 22.84 -38.17
C GLU A 226 -27.31 22.23 -36.82
N MET A 227 -26.74 23.08 -35.96
CA MET A 227 -26.36 22.73 -34.59
C MET A 227 -27.57 22.23 -33.81
N MET A 228 -27.71 20.91 -33.69
CA MET A 228 -28.57 20.32 -32.66
C MET A 228 -27.84 20.42 -31.31
N PRO A 229 -28.45 21.01 -30.26
CA PRO A 229 -27.84 21.05 -28.94
C PRO A 229 -27.71 19.64 -28.36
N TRP A 230 -26.55 19.35 -27.80
CA TRP A 230 -26.23 18.06 -27.20
C TRP A 230 -26.88 18.01 -25.81
N THR A 231 -27.88 17.15 -25.65
CA THR A 231 -28.57 16.97 -24.37
C THR A 231 -28.00 15.76 -23.64
N ILE A 232 -27.45 15.97 -22.44
CA ILE A 232 -27.08 14.89 -21.52
C ILE A 232 -28.38 14.28 -20.99
N ARG A 233 -28.63 13.00 -21.29
CA ARG A 233 -29.70 12.23 -20.63
C ARG A 233 -29.11 11.42 -19.49
N ASP A 234 -29.59 11.68 -18.29
CA ASP A 234 -29.25 10.92 -17.10
C ASP A 234 -29.96 9.57 -17.14
N ARG A 235 -29.24 8.48 -16.83
CA ARG A 235 -29.73 7.10 -17.00
C ARG A 235 -30.60 6.60 -15.84
N TYR A 236 -31.19 7.52 -15.09
CA TYR A 236 -32.08 7.24 -13.97
C TYR A 236 -33.28 8.21 -13.97
N SER A 237 -34.14 8.08 -14.97
CA SER A 237 -35.54 8.50 -14.86
C SER A 237 -36.40 7.43 -15.55
N ASN A 238 -37.08 6.65 -14.71
CA ASN A 238 -38.32 5.96 -15.10
C ASN A 238 -39.48 6.93 -14.84
#